data_AF-A0A3D3G3D9-F1
#
_entry.id   AF-A0A3D3G3D9-F1
#
_cell.length_a   1.000
_cell.length_b   1.000
_cell.length_c   1.000
_cell.angle_alpha   90.00
_cell.angle_beta   90.00
_cell.angle_gamma   90.00
#
_symmetry.space_group_name_H-M   'P 1'
#
loop_
_entity.id
_entity.type
_entity.pdbx_description
1 polymer ?
#
loop_
_entity_poly.entity_id
_entity_poly.type
_entity_poly.pdbx_seq_one_letter_code
_entity_poly.pdbx_strand_id
1 'polypeptide(L)'
;PTVRTALDYSKQLNLTNSVKDIVTITHNTNTALAKIIILPEQLVNDITVSHLQRLLLTPWAYSTTTDPVKAARILTSGVNGIIATSPDVFQNIMKSMKPNTLLRKPLITGHRGIPALDDENTLEGALKAVEVGADAVENDIYLTTDGHIVIMHDGSAKRTTGVDRNIEDMTLAEVRQLRTLGYNRTVPTLEEFLDALKTHKNVMHFIEIKSSKPEIVPALKALLDKHDVYDQVVVISFNGPQLLKMKNILPGVSTGFLTNTPTAESDIVNTRRILDATQQYSSTFNPSYNGLSTNLMNMAKDRGVTFWPWTFRTNKADFNRMYIAGTHGLTTDYAYDASDFVVKLKVPAQVNASIGKPVSIQGEKITQKGQVSNVTLSQMLLLPTSGKYSQNAQGQLSFSEKGTAYVMPSYTYNIDTTSQYTIYAPPVQVNVQ
;
A
#
# COMPACT_ATOMS: atom_id res chain seq x y z
N PRO A 1 -27.00 6.05 -5.09
CA PRO A 1 -26.22 4.90 -4.57
C PRO A 1 -24.84 4.85 -5.27
N THR A 2 -23.75 5.49 -4.83
CA THR A 2 -23.18 5.78 -3.48
C THR A 2 -22.86 4.56 -2.60
N VAL A 3 -22.84 3.35 -3.16
CA VAL A 3 -22.44 2.13 -2.45
C VAL A 3 -21.35 1.43 -3.25
N ARG A 4 -20.19 1.18 -2.62
CA ARG A 4 -19.16 0.30 -3.18
C ARG A 4 -19.53 -1.15 -2.91
N THR A 5 -19.40 -1.99 -3.93
CA THR A 5 -19.61 -3.43 -3.79
C THR A 5 -18.45 -4.07 -3.03
N ALA A 6 -18.78 -5.00 -2.14
CA ALA A 6 -17.83 -5.89 -1.49
C ALA A 6 -18.05 -7.32 -1.98
N LEU A 7 -16.96 -8.06 -2.21
CA LEU A 7 -17.03 -9.49 -2.46
C LEU A 7 -16.79 -10.24 -1.15
N ASP A 8 -17.75 -11.07 -0.75
CA ASP A 8 -17.76 -11.72 0.55
C ASP A 8 -17.18 -13.15 0.50
N TYR A 9 -16.01 -13.32 1.11
CA TYR A 9 -15.34 -14.61 1.28
C TYR A 9 -15.42 -15.14 2.72
N SER A 10 -16.17 -14.49 3.61
CA SER A 10 -16.24 -14.85 5.05
C SER A 10 -16.63 -16.30 5.31
N LYS A 11 -17.32 -16.95 4.37
CA LYS A 11 -17.74 -18.37 4.43
C LYS A 11 -16.89 -19.32 3.57
N GLN A 12 -15.89 -18.81 2.84
CA GLN A 12 -15.04 -19.60 1.94
C GLN A 12 -13.82 -20.13 2.70
N LEU A 13 -13.94 -21.34 3.25
CA LEU A 13 -12.92 -21.93 4.14
C LEU A 13 -11.81 -22.72 3.42
N ASN A 14 -11.96 -22.95 2.12
CA ASN A 14 -11.00 -23.68 1.30
C ASN A 14 -9.86 -22.81 0.74
N LEU A 15 -9.93 -21.49 0.91
CA LEU A 15 -8.91 -20.55 0.47
C LEU A 15 -7.75 -20.50 1.48
N THR A 16 -6.52 -20.43 0.96
CA THR A 16 -5.28 -20.32 1.75
C THR A 16 -4.60 -18.96 1.48
N ASN A 17 -3.46 -18.73 2.12
CA ASN A 17 -2.60 -17.55 1.86
C ASN A 17 -1.63 -17.76 0.68
N SER A 18 -1.85 -18.79 -0.16
CA SER A 18 -1.03 -19.02 -1.34
C SER A 18 -1.16 -17.89 -2.36
N VAL A 19 -0.10 -17.62 -3.13
CA VAL A 19 -0.12 -16.61 -4.21
C VAL A 19 -1.25 -16.89 -5.20
N LYS A 20 -1.46 -18.16 -5.55
CA LYS A 20 -2.54 -18.59 -6.44
C LYS A 20 -3.92 -18.20 -5.93
N ASP A 21 -4.19 -18.42 -4.64
CA ASP A 21 -5.49 -18.06 -4.04
C ASP A 21 -5.65 -16.54 -3.95
N ILE A 22 -4.59 -15.80 -3.63
CA ILE A 22 -4.60 -14.33 -3.60
C ILE A 22 -4.87 -13.75 -4.99
N VAL A 23 -4.23 -14.27 -6.04
CA VAL A 23 -4.50 -13.88 -7.44
C VAL A 23 -5.94 -14.22 -7.83
N THR A 24 -6.45 -15.37 -7.40
CA THR A 24 -7.84 -15.77 -7.65
C THR A 24 -8.83 -14.83 -6.96
N ILE A 25 -8.59 -14.50 -5.69
CA ILE A 25 -9.40 -13.52 -4.92
C ILE A 25 -9.37 -12.16 -5.62
N THR A 26 -8.19 -11.69 -6.01
CA THR A 26 -8.00 -10.42 -6.74
C THR A 26 -8.79 -10.41 -8.04
N HIS A 27 -8.61 -11.44 -8.87
CA HIS A 27 -9.29 -11.60 -10.14
C HIS A 27 -10.81 -11.54 -9.97
N ASN A 28 -11.36 -12.40 -9.11
CA ASN A 28 -12.80 -12.49 -8.89
C ASN A 28 -13.38 -11.18 -8.34
N THR A 29 -12.65 -10.50 -7.45
CA THR A 29 -13.08 -9.22 -6.88
C THR A 29 -13.16 -8.13 -7.95
N ASN A 30 -12.12 -8.02 -8.79
CA ASN A 30 -12.10 -7.03 -9.86
C ASN A 30 -13.15 -7.34 -10.95
N THR A 31 -13.32 -8.62 -11.34
CA THR A 31 -14.36 -9.06 -12.28
C THR A 31 -15.77 -8.79 -11.75
N ALA A 32 -15.98 -8.85 -10.43
CA ALA A 32 -17.24 -8.46 -9.78
C ALA A 32 -17.42 -6.93 -9.65
N LEU A 33 -16.51 -6.13 -10.25
CA LEU A 33 -16.46 -4.67 -10.16
C LEU A 33 -16.38 -4.15 -8.71
N ALA A 34 -15.88 -4.98 -7.80
CA ALA A 34 -15.67 -4.65 -6.40
C ALA A 34 -14.21 -4.25 -6.13
N LYS A 35 -13.98 -3.64 -4.97
CA LYS A 35 -12.64 -3.41 -4.42
C LYS A 35 -12.52 -3.86 -2.97
N ILE A 36 -13.64 -3.92 -2.27
CA ILE A 36 -13.70 -4.39 -0.91
C ILE A 36 -13.78 -5.92 -0.93
N ILE A 37 -12.99 -6.55 -0.09
CA ILE A 37 -12.99 -8.01 0.10
C ILE A 37 -13.26 -8.27 1.55
N ILE A 38 -14.27 -9.08 1.86
CA ILE A 38 -14.52 -9.51 3.24
C ILE A 38 -13.84 -10.85 3.42
N LEU A 39 -12.70 -10.85 4.13
CA LEU A 39 -11.88 -12.02 4.35
C LEU A 39 -12.44 -12.90 5.48
N PRO A 40 -12.33 -14.23 5.34
CA PRO A 40 -12.55 -15.15 6.44
C PRO A 40 -11.38 -15.08 7.44
N GLU A 41 -11.64 -15.35 8.73
CA GLU A 41 -10.68 -15.12 9.82
C GLU A 41 -9.30 -15.76 9.59
N GLN A 42 -9.23 -16.96 8.99
CA GLN A 42 -7.96 -17.65 8.71
C GLN A 42 -7.05 -16.92 7.70
N LEU A 43 -7.62 -16.02 6.87
CA LEU A 43 -6.87 -15.20 5.92
C LEU A 43 -6.56 -13.79 6.46
N VAL A 44 -7.02 -13.46 7.67
CA VAL A 44 -6.78 -12.15 8.31
C VAL A 44 -5.41 -12.16 9.01
N ASN A 45 -4.36 -12.08 8.21
CA ASN A 45 -2.97 -11.95 8.64
C ASN A 45 -2.22 -10.91 7.79
N ASP A 46 -1.10 -10.41 8.30
CA ASP A 46 -0.31 -9.35 7.68
C ASP A 46 0.21 -9.71 6.27
N ILE A 47 0.57 -10.97 6.04
CA ILE A 47 1.04 -11.46 4.73
C ILE A 47 -0.06 -11.33 3.68
N THR A 48 -1.25 -11.86 3.97
CA THR A 48 -2.37 -11.88 3.02
C THR A 48 -2.93 -10.48 2.81
N VAL A 49 -3.13 -9.74 3.90
CA VAL A 49 -3.67 -8.37 3.87
C VAL A 49 -2.75 -7.43 3.09
N SER A 50 -1.44 -7.46 3.35
CA SER A 50 -0.50 -6.61 2.63
C SER A 50 -0.40 -6.94 1.15
N HIS A 51 -0.51 -8.22 0.77
CA HIS A 51 -0.52 -8.63 -0.63
C HIS A 51 -1.77 -8.11 -1.37
N LEU A 52 -2.96 -8.24 -0.78
CA LEU A 52 -4.19 -7.70 -1.37
C LEU A 52 -4.16 -6.17 -1.47
N GLN A 53 -3.62 -5.48 -0.45
CA GLN A 53 -3.48 -4.02 -0.46
C GLN A 53 -2.54 -3.53 -1.57
N ARG A 54 -1.43 -4.27 -1.82
CA ARG A 54 -0.55 -4.02 -2.96
C ARG A 54 -1.35 -4.09 -4.28
N LEU A 55 -2.19 -5.10 -4.45
CA LEU A 55 -3.04 -5.23 -5.64
C LEU A 55 -4.24 -4.27 -5.65
N LEU A 56 -4.17 -3.13 -4.96
CA LEU A 56 -5.18 -2.07 -4.89
C LEU A 56 -6.55 -2.53 -4.36
N LEU A 57 -6.59 -3.60 -3.58
CA LEU A 57 -7.80 -4.10 -2.94
C LEU A 57 -7.92 -3.56 -1.52
N THR A 58 -9.14 -3.59 -0.99
CA THR A 58 -9.49 -3.06 0.33
C THR A 58 -9.94 -4.22 1.23
N PRO A 59 -9.00 -5.00 1.80
CA PRO A 59 -9.34 -6.14 2.65
C PRO A 59 -10.01 -5.69 3.95
N TRP A 60 -11.18 -6.25 4.22
CA TRP A 60 -11.95 -6.13 5.45
C TRP A 60 -11.99 -7.50 6.12
N ALA A 61 -12.08 -7.52 7.45
CA ALA A 61 -12.31 -8.76 8.19
C ALA A 61 -13.79 -8.89 8.57
N TYR A 62 -14.34 -10.10 8.48
CA TYR A 62 -15.55 -10.45 9.23
C TYR A 62 -15.14 -11.12 10.55
N SER A 63 -15.72 -10.72 11.68
CA SER A 63 -15.41 -11.34 12.96
C SER A 63 -16.58 -11.34 13.93
N THR A 64 -16.72 -12.44 14.66
CA THR A 64 -17.67 -12.58 15.78
C THR A 64 -16.97 -12.60 17.13
N THR A 65 -15.67 -12.28 17.17
CA THR A 65 -14.87 -12.41 18.40
C THR A 65 -15.28 -11.42 19.47
N THR A 66 -15.37 -11.91 20.71
CA THR A 66 -15.43 -11.09 21.93
C THR A 66 -14.09 -11.11 22.68
N ASP A 67 -13.15 -11.96 22.26
CA ASP A 67 -11.81 -12.09 22.85
C ASP A 67 -10.90 -10.92 22.42
N PRO A 68 -10.42 -10.09 23.36
CA PRO A 68 -9.52 -8.97 23.06
C PRO A 68 -8.22 -9.37 22.37
N VAL A 69 -7.68 -10.57 22.65
CA VAL A 69 -6.43 -11.04 22.03
C VAL A 69 -6.65 -11.34 20.55
N LYS A 70 -7.76 -12.00 20.19
CA LYS A 70 -8.13 -12.23 18.79
C LYS A 70 -8.45 -10.92 18.07
N ALA A 71 -9.20 -10.02 18.73
CA ALA A 71 -9.51 -8.71 18.18
C ALA A 71 -8.23 -7.89 17.88
N ALA A 72 -7.27 -7.90 18.81
CA ALA A 72 -5.97 -7.26 18.62
C ALA A 72 -5.17 -7.88 17.47
N ARG A 73 -5.19 -9.22 17.32
CA ARG A 73 -4.55 -9.90 16.16
C ARG A 73 -5.15 -9.42 14.84
N ILE A 74 -6.47 -9.35 14.74
CA ILE A 74 -7.19 -8.84 13.56
C ILE A 74 -6.78 -7.38 13.28
N LEU A 75 -6.75 -6.51 14.30
CA LEU A 75 -6.30 -5.12 14.14
C LEU A 75 -4.88 -5.04 13.59
N THR A 76 -3.95 -5.80 14.16
CA THR A 76 -2.53 -5.82 13.76
C THR A 76 -2.26 -6.54 12.43
N SER A 77 -3.26 -7.20 11.84
CA SER A 77 -3.16 -7.69 10.46
C SER A 77 -3.14 -6.56 9.43
N GLY A 78 -3.62 -5.37 9.82
CA GLY A 78 -3.64 -4.18 8.96
C GLY A 78 -4.87 -4.04 8.07
N VAL A 79 -5.94 -4.84 8.26
CA VAL A 79 -7.19 -4.74 7.48
C VAL A 79 -7.76 -3.33 7.47
N ASN A 80 -8.33 -2.92 6.33
CA ASN A 80 -8.88 -1.59 6.11
C ASN A 80 -10.20 -1.35 6.85
N GLY A 81 -10.97 -2.40 7.10
CA GLY A 81 -12.23 -2.35 7.82
C GLY A 81 -12.53 -3.67 8.54
N ILE A 82 -13.46 -3.62 9.50
CA ILE A 82 -13.88 -4.80 10.27
C ILE A 82 -15.41 -4.76 10.36
N ILE A 83 -16.05 -5.84 9.90
CA ILE A 83 -17.45 -6.14 10.13
C ILE A 83 -17.51 -7.02 11.37
N ALA A 84 -17.94 -6.44 12.50
CA ALA A 84 -17.95 -7.12 13.80
C ALA A 84 -19.36 -7.22 14.38
N THR A 85 -19.71 -8.38 14.94
CA THR A 85 -20.91 -8.51 15.79
C THR A 85 -20.70 -7.92 17.19
N SER A 86 -19.45 -7.71 17.59
CA SER A 86 -19.05 -7.15 18.88
C SER A 86 -18.04 -6.02 18.67
N PRO A 87 -18.45 -4.85 18.14
CA PRO A 87 -17.52 -3.78 17.78
C PRO A 87 -16.79 -3.18 19.00
N ASP A 88 -17.36 -3.25 20.19
CA ASP A 88 -16.80 -2.65 21.41
C ASP A 88 -15.42 -3.20 21.76
N VAL A 89 -15.13 -4.49 21.52
CA VAL A 89 -13.81 -5.06 21.80
C VAL A 89 -12.73 -4.40 20.96
N PHE A 90 -13.01 -4.12 19.68
CA PHE A 90 -12.10 -3.43 18.77
C PHE A 90 -11.97 -1.95 19.14
N GLN A 91 -13.09 -1.29 19.40
CA GLN A 91 -13.11 0.13 19.77
C GLN A 91 -12.34 0.39 21.07
N ASN A 92 -12.48 -0.48 22.07
CA ASN A 92 -11.78 -0.34 23.34
C ASN A 92 -10.26 -0.46 23.15
N ILE A 93 -9.79 -1.42 22.34
CA ILE A 93 -8.37 -1.54 22.02
C ILE A 93 -7.87 -0.30 21.27
N MET A 94 -8.59 0.13 20.22
CA MET A 94 -8.19 1.30 19.42
C MET A 94 -8.15 2.60 20.24
N LYS A 95 -9.10 2.82 21.16
CA LYS A 95 -9.13 3.98 22.06
C LYS A 95 -7.94 4.00 23.03
N SER A 96 -7.36 2.84 23.33
CA SER A 96 -6.19 2.74 24.20
C SER A 96 -4.86 2.82 23.45
N MET A 97 -4.86 2.76 22.10
CA MET A 97 -3.65 2.96 21.30
C MET A 97 -3.21 4.42 21.34
N LYS A 98 -1.90 4.66 21.17
CA LYS A 98 -1.36 6.02 21.08
C LYS A 98 -1.95 6.77 19.86
N PRO A 99 -2.04 8.11 19.91
CA PRO A 99 -2.33 8.91 18.71
C PRO A 99 -1.34 8.59 17.58
N ASN A 100 -1.74 8.86 16.33
CA ASN A 100 -0.92 8.60 15.13
C ASN A 100 -0.44 7.14 15.04
N THR A 101 -1.30 6.18 15.40
CA THR A 101 -0.99 4.77 15.27
C THR A 101 -1.21 4.28 13.83
N LEU A 102 -0.21 3.61 13.27
CA LEU A 102 -0.30 2.91 11.99
C LEU A 102 -0.38 1.40 12.22
N LEU A 103 -1.55 0.81 11.91
CA LEU A 103 -1.75 -0.65 11.90
C LEU A 103 -1.39 -1.30 10.56
N ARG A 104 -1.12 -0.46 9.56
CA ARG A 104 -0.64 -0.80 8.22
C ARG A 104 0.28 0.31 7.76
N LYS A 105 1.34 -0.02 7.04
CA LYS A 105 2.21 1.00 6.43
C LYS A 105 1.57 1.54 5.15
N PRO A 106 1.57 2.87 4.92
CA PRO A 106 1.40 3.43 3.58
C PRO A 106 2.45 2.86 2.62
N LEU A 107 2.04 2.52 1.40
CA LEU A 107 2.97 2.05 0.38
C LEU A 107 3.73 3.21 -0.27
N ILE A 108 5.02 3.03 -0.51
CA ILE A 108 5.85 4.03 -1.18
C ILE A 108 6.03 3.66 -2.64
N THR A 109 5.58 4.55 -3.53
CA THR A 109 5.73 4.40 -4.97
C THR A 109 6.85 5.32 -5.47
N GLY A 110 7.89 4.73 -6.04
CA GLY A 110 8.89 5.48 -6.81
C GLY A 110 8.29 5.96 -8.13
N HIS A 111 8.06 7.27 -8.24
CA HIS A 111 7.50 7.90 -9.45
C HIS A 111 8.50 7.79 -10.58
N ARG A 112 8.14 7.19 -11.72
CA ARG A 112 9.02 6.99 -12.88
C ARG A 112 10.36 6.33 -12.52
N GLY A 113 10.35 5.41 -11.55
CA GLY A 113 11.57 4.97 -10.85
C GLY A 113 11.92 5.91 -9.71
N ILE A 114 12.99 6.70 -9.86
CA ILE A 114 13.40 7.68 -8.84
C ILE A 114 14.18 8.85 -9.48
N PRO A 115 13.50 9.84 -10.09
CA PRO A 115 14.12 10.95 -10.81
C PRO A 115 15.12 11.78 -9.99
N ALA A 116 15.07 11.68 -8.66
CA ALA A 116 16.06 12.32 -7.79
C ALA A 116 17.46 11.66 -7.83
N LEU A 117 17.59 10.40 -8.26
CA LEU A 117 18.87 9.64 -8.27
C LEU A 117 19.28 9.07 -9.64
N ASP A 118 18.39 9.06 -10.64
CA ASP A 118 18.69 8.68 -12.03
C ASP A 118 17.70 9.38 -12.98
N ASP A 119 17.83 9.15 -14.28
CA ASP A 119 16.86 9.66 -15.25
C ASP A 119 15.49 8.96 -15.09
N GLU A 120 14.41 9.73 -15.25
CA GLU A 120 13.04 9.22 -15.16
C GLU A 120 12.76 8.12 -16.19
N ASN A 121 11.92 7.14 -15.82
CA ASN A 121 11.44 6.09 -16.71
C ASN A 121 12.56 5.23 -17.31
N THR A 122 13.62 5.00 -16.53
CA THR A 122 14.75 4.12 -16.89
C THR A 122 14.78 2.88 -16.01
N LEU A 123 15.38 1.80 -16.50
CA LEU A 123 15.48 0.56 -15.73
C LEU A 123 16.38 0.76 -14.49
N GLU A 124 17.44 1.54 -14.62
CA GLU A 124 18.33 1.88 -13.50
C GLU A 124 17.63 2.72 -12.43
N GLY A 125 16.80 3.69 -12.84
CA GLY A 125 15.93 4.43 -11.93
C GLY A 125 14.94 3.51 -11.20
N ALA A 126 14.34 2.55 -11.90
CA ALA A 126 13.46 1.55 -11.29
C ALA A 126 14.18 0.69 -10.24
N LEU A 127 15.37 0.16 -10.57
CA LEU A 127 16.14 -0.68 -9.65
C LEU A 127 16.63 0.11 -8.42
N LYS A 128 17.05 1.37 -8.60
CA LYS A 128 17.39 2.26 -7.49
C LYS A 128 16.19 2.52 -6.58
N ALA A 129 14.98 2.68 -7.14
CA ALA A 129 13.77 2.84 -6.34
C ALA A 129 13.51 1.60 -5.46
N VAL A 130 13.72 0.40 -6.00
CA VAL A 130 13.63 -0.86 -5.24
C VAL A 130 14.69 -0.92 -4.15
N GLU A 131 15.93 -0.56 -4.44
CA GLU A 131 17.05 -0.56 -3.48
C GLU A 131 16.77 0.32 -2.26
N VAL A 132 16.16 1.48 -2.47
CA VAL A 132 15.80 2.41 -1.37
C VAL A 132 14.49 2.01 -0.67
N GLY A 133 13.87 0.91 -1.05
CA GLY A 133 12.72 0.33 -0.37
C GLY A 133 11.36 0.78 -0.91
N ALA A 134 11.24 1.20 -2.17
CA ALA A 134 9.92 1.42 -2.76
C ALA A 134 9.10 0.12 -2.79
N ASP A 135 7.81 0.20 -2.43
CA ASP A 135 6.84 -0.89 -2.56
C ASP A 135 6.31 -1.01 -3.99
N ALA A 136 6.47 0.04 -4.80
CA ALA A 136 6.05 0.08 -6.19
C ALA A 136 7.01 0.93 -7.01
N VAL A 137 7.15 0.58 -8.28
CA VAL A 137 7.75 1.44 -9.31
C VAL A 137 6.66 1.85 -10.28
N GLU A 138 6.40 3.15 -10.32
CA GLU A 138 5.51 3.75 -11.30
C GLU A 138 6.26 4.02 -12.60
N ASN A 139 5.57 3.82 -13.72
CA ASN A 139 6.11 4.03 -15.06
C ASN A 139 4.99 4.39 -16.05
N ASP A 140 5.34 5.14 -17.08
CA ASP A 140 4.39 5.67 -18.05
C ASP A 140 4.53 4.96 -19.40
N ILE A 141 3.44 4.43 -19.98
CA ILE A 141 3.53 3.61 -21.19
C ILE A 141 2.86 4.19 -22.44
N TYR A 142 3.56 4.02 -23.57
CA TYR A 142 3.12 4.31 -24.94
C TYR A 142 3.29 3.11 -25.87
N LEU A 143 2.63 3.14 -27.04
CA LEU A 143 2.68 2.07 -28.04
C LEU A 143 3.36 2.56 -29.33
N THR A 144 4.46 1.88 -29.71
CA THR A 144 5.20 2.13 -30.95
C THR A 144 4.39 1.75 -32.19
N THR A 145 4.84 2.16 -33.37
CA THR A 145 4.20 1.83 -34.66
C THR A 145 4.22 0.34 -34.99
N ASP A 146 5.17 -0.40 -34.44
CA ASP A 146 5.35 -1.84 -34.58
C ASP A 146 4.84 -2.65 -33.37
N GLY A 147 4.03 -2.03 -32.51
CA GLY A 147 3.23 -2.72 -31.49
C GLY A 147 3.94 -3.05 -30.16
N HIS A 148 5.11 -2.47 -29.90
CA HIS A 148 5.83 -2.64 -28.64
C HIS A 148 5.43 -1.57 -27.62
N ILE A 149 5.31 -1.99 -26.36
CA ILE A 149 5.05 -1.07 -25.25
C ILE A 149 6.38 -0.53 -24.74
N VAL A 150 6.56 0.78 -24.83
CA VAL A 150 7.76 1.50 -24.38
C VAL A 150 7.41 2.46 -23.25
N ILE A 151 8.40 2.72 -22.40
CA ILE A 151 8.22 3.53 -21.20
C ILE A 151 8.73 4.95 -21.45
N MET A 152 7.83 5.93 -21.39
CA MET A 152 8.13 7.36 -21.45
C MET A 152 6.94 8.17 -20.93
N HIS A 153 7.20 9.26 -20.20
CA HIS A 153 6.13 10.10 -19.66
C HIS A 153 5.43 10.95 -20.72
N ASP A 154 6.22 11.61 -21.56
CA ASP A 154 5.72 12.53 -22.59
C ASP A 154 5.47 11.76 -23.89
N GLY A 155 4.47 12.19 -24.67
CA GLY A 155 4.29 11.65 -26.02
C GLY A 155 5.44 12.01 -26.96
N SER A 156 6.14 13.11 -26.70
CA SER A 156 7.35 13.55 -27.43
C SER A 156 8.62 13.17 -26.68
N ALA A 157 9.60 12.62 -27.39
CA ALA A 157 10.90 12.26 -26.81
C ALA A 157 11.80 13.46 -26.49
N LYS A 158 11.40 14.67 -26.88
CA LYS A 158 12.27 15.86 -26.88
C LYS A 158 12.81 16.25 -25.51
N ARG A 159 11.95 16.29 -24.49
CA ARG A 159 12.32 16.80 -23.16
C ARG A 159 13.42 15.97 -22.52
N THR A 160 13.32 14.64 -22.60
CA THR A 160 14.21 13.73 -21.87
C THR A 160 15.35 13.19 -22.73
N THR A 161 15.27 13.27 -24.07
CA THR A 161 16.29 12.70 -24.98
C THR A 161 16.88 13.71 -25.98
N GLY A 162 16.28 14.89 -26.12
CA GLY A 162 16.65 15.89 -27.13
C GLY A 162 16.15 15.60 -28.54
N VAL A 163 15.58 14.42 -28.81
CA VAL A 163 15.06 14.04 -30.14
C VAL A 163 13.62 14.51 -30.32
N ASP A 164 13.37 15.37 -31.30
CA ASP A 164 12.05 15.95 -31.58
C ASP A 164 11.18 15.01 -32.44
N ARG A 165 10.76 13.90 -31.85
CA ARG A 165 9.85 12.90 -32.44
C ARG A 165 8.81 12.47 -31.42
N ASN A 166 7.60 12.12 -31.88
CA ASN A 166 6.62 11.46 -31.02
C ASN A 166 6.92 9.96 -30.92
N ILE A 167 6.82 9.41 -29.72
CA ILE A 167 7.06 7.99 -29.45
C ILE A 167 6.11 7.09 -30.23
N GLU A 168 4.86 7.52 -30.40
CA GLU A 168 3.85 6.75 -31.11
C GLU A 168 4.00 6.77 -32.64
N ASP A 169 4.94 7.57 -33.16
CA ASP A 169 5.36 7.66 -34.58
C ASP A 169 6.72 6.98 -34.83
N MET A 170 7.23 6.21 -33.87
CA MET A 170 8.51 5.51 -33.93
C MET A 170 8.31 4.00 -33.82
N THR A 171 9.18 3.24 -34.49
CA THR A 171 9.38 1.79 -34.28
C THR A 171 10.19 1.55 -33.00
N LEU A 172 10.17 0.33 -32.46
CA LEU A 172 11.03 -0.01 -31.32
C LEU A 172 12.52 0.17 -31.65
N ALA A 173 12.92 -0.14 -32.89
CA ALA A 173 14.30 0.02 -33.33
C ALA A 173 14.76 1.48 -33.27
N GLU A 174 13.91 2.43 -33.65
CA GLU A 174 14.17 3.87 -33.51
C GLU A 174 14.18 4.30 -32.03
N VAL A 175 13.22 3.83 -31.22
CA VAL A 175 13.17 4.16 -29.78
C VAL A 175 14.44 3.69 -29.07
N ARG A 176 15.00 2.52 -29.43
CA ARG A 176 16.25 2.00 -28.86
C ARG A 176 17.50 2.85 -29.17
N GLN A 177 17.43 3.73 -30.17
CA GLN A 177 18.51 4.70 -30.45
C GLN A 177 18.46 5.91 -29.51
N LEU A 178 17.32 6.17 -28.87
CA LEU A 178 17.19 7.29 -27.94
C LEU A 178 18.07 7.09 -26.71
N ARG A 179 18.59 8.21 -26.21
CA ARG A 179 19.35 8.26 -24.96
C ARG A 179 18.85 9.40 -24.10
N THR A 180 18.70 9.16 -22.81
CA THR A 180 18.28 10.19 -21.87
C THR A 180 19.40 11.21 -21.64
N LEU A 181 19.05 12.48 -21.40
CA LEU A 181 20.02 13.58 -21.37
C LEU A 181 20.89 13.63 -20.11
N GLY A 182 20.45 13.07 -18.97
CA GLY A 182 21.19 13.18 -17.70
C GLY A 182 22.27 12.12 -17.55
N TYR A 183 21.88 10.86 -17.60
CA TYR A 183 22.71 9.68 -17.37
C TYR A 183 22.92 8.81 -18.63
N ASN A 184 22.46 9.27 -19.81
CA ASN A 184 22.66 8.58 -21.09
C ASN A 184 22.09 7.14 -21.09
N ARG A 185 20.91 6.95 -20.48
CA ARG A 185 20.21 5.67 -20.39
C ARG A 185 19.42 5.37 -21.66
N THR A 186 19.19 4.10 -21.93
CA THR A 186 18.28 3.64 -22.98
C THR A 186 16.83 3.87 -22.56
N VAL A 187 15.94 4.21 -23.51
CA VAL A 187 14.50 4.16 -23.28
C VAL A 187 14.05 2.69 -23.22
N PRO A 188 13.49 2.21 -22.10
CA PRO A 188 13.18 0.81 -21.92
C PRO A 188 11.80 0.44 -22.49
N THR A 189 11.63 -0.84 -22.77
CA THR A 189 10.33 -1.47 -22.99
C THR A 189 9.69 -1.85 -21.66
N LEU A 190 8.35 -2.02 -21.66
CA LEU A 190 7.68 -2.57 -20.48
C LEU A 190 8.12 -4.02 -20.20
N GLU A 191 8.41 -4.80 -21.24
CA GLU A 191 8.92 -6.17 -21.10
C GLU A 191 10.22 -6.22 -20.28
N GLU A 192 11.17 -5.34 -20.58
CA GLU A 192 12.44 -5.24 -19.82
C GLU A 192 12.19 -4.89 -18.34
N PHE A 193 11.19 -4.05 -18.04
CA PHE A 193 10.79 -3.76 -16.66
C PHE A 193 10.18 -4.98 -15.97
N LEU A 194 9.24 -5.67 -16.62
CA LEU A 194 8.58 -6.86 -16.08
C LEU A 194 9.62 -7.94 -15.76
N ASP A 195 10.55 -8.21 -16.67
CA ASP A 195 11.62 -9.20 -16.47
C ASP A 195 12.51 -8.84 -15.27
N ALA A 196 12.93 -7.57 -15.17
CA ALA A 196 13.83 -7.13 -14.12
C ALA A 196 13.17 -7.17 -12.72
N LEU A 197 11.89 -6.79 -12.61
CA LEU A 197 11.21 -6.69 -11.32
C LEU A 197 10.45 -7.96 -10.91
N LYS A 198 10.30 -8.94 -11.81
CA LYS A 198 9.63 -10.23 -11.51
C LYS A 198 10.28 -11.01 -10.37
N THR A 199 11.58 -10.83 -10.14
CA THR A 199 12.31 -11.45 -9.00
C THR A 199 12.04 -10.73 -7.68
N HIS A 200 11.59 -9.49 -7.73
CA HIS A 200 11.27 -8.66 -6.57
C HIS A 200 9.80 -8.80 -6.18
N LYS A 201 9.40 -9.98 -5.67
CA LYS A 201 7.99 -10.39 -5.44
C LYS A 201 7.10 -9.46 -4.61
N ASN A 202 7.69 -8.53 -3.85
CA ASN A 202 6.95 -7.56 -3.05
C ASN A 202 6.89 -6.16 -3.68
N VAL A 203 7.48 -5.96 -4.86
CA VAL A 203 7.47 -4.71 -5.61
C VAL A 203 6.40 -4.79 -6.69
N MET A 204 5.59 -3.73 -6.77
CA MET A 204 4.53 -3.59 -7.75
C MET A 204 4.99 -2.80 -8.98
N HIS A 205 4.51 -3.19 -10.16
CA HIS A 205 4.45 -2.32 -11.31
C HIS A 205 3.20 -1.46 -11.22
N PHE A 206 3.39 -0.15 -11.07
CA PHE A 206 2.30 0.82 -11.05
C PHE A 206 2.24 1.52 -12.41
N ILE A 207 1.57 0.89 -13.38
CA ILE A 207 1.71 1.25 -14.80
C ILE A 207 0.69 2.33 -15.17
N GLU A 208 1.14 3.52 -15.58
CA GLU A 208 0.29 4.55 -16.17
C GLU A 208 0.11 4.36 -17.68
N ILE A 209 -1.13 4.12 -18.13
CA ILE A 209 -1.47 4.19 -19.55
C ILE A 209 -1.60 5.67 -19.96
N LYS A 210 -0.61 6.17 -20.70
CA LYS A 210 -0.64 7.49 -21.36
C LYS A 210 -1.22 7.44 -22.77
N SER A 211 -0.92 6.36 -23.50
CA SER A 211 -1.38 6.19 -24.89
C SER A 211 -2.90 6.28 -25.01
N SER A 212 -3.35 7.01 -26.02
CA SER A 212 -4.76 7.01 -26.44
C SER A 212 -5.08 5.86 -27.41
N LYS A 213 -4.06 5.17 -27.94
CA LYS A 213 -4.26 4.04 -28.87
C LYS A 213 -4.96 2.89 -28.16
N PRO A 214 -6.13 2.45 -28.64
CA PRO A 214 -6.90 1.39 -27.99
C PRO A 214 -6.18 0.02 -27.99
N GLU A 215 -5.15 -0.16 -28.81
CA GLU A 215 -4.34 -1.38 -28.95
C GLU A 215 -3.39 -1.61 -27.76
N ILE A 216 -3.11 -0.59 -26.94
CA ILE A 216 -2.18 -0.72 -25.81
C ILE A 216 -2.68 -1.73 -24.76
N VAL A 217 -3.99 -1.84 -24.55
CA VAL A 217 -4.57 -2.78 -23.57
C VAL A 217 -4.41 -4.24 -24.02
N PRO A 218 -4.77 -4.64 -25.26
CA PRO A 218 -4.42 -5.96 -25.79
C PRO A 218 -2.92 -6.27 -25.74
N ALA A 219 -2.06 -5.31 -26.09
CA ALA A 219 -0.61 -5.49 -26.03
C ALA A 219 -0.12 -5.72 -24.59
N LEU A 220 -0.67 -4.98 -23.63
CA LEU A 220 -0.38 -5.16 -22.20
C LEU A 220 -0.79 -6.57 -21.76
N LYS A 221 -2.00 -7.03 -22.13
CA LYS A 221 -2.45 -8.39 -21.82
C LYS A 221 -1.48 -9.45 -22.32
N ALA A 222 -1.01 -9.34 -23.56
CA ALA A 222 -0.06 -10.28 -24.14
C ALA A 222 1.25 -10.34 -23.33
N LEU A 223 1.75 -9.19 -22.85
CA LEU A 223 2.92 -9.16 -21.97
C LEU A 223 2.62 -9.80 -20.61
N LEU A 224 1.50 -9.47 -19.97
CA LEU A 224 1.17 -10.05 -18.66
C LEU A 224 1.00 -11.57 -18.71
N ASP A 225 0.38 -12.09 -19.78
CA ASP A 225 0.24 -13.53 -20.02
C ASP A 225 1.60 -14.20 -20.25
N LYS A 226 2.48 -13.58 -21.07
CA LYS A 226 3.82 -14.10 -21.36
C LYS A 226 4.69 -14.16 -20.11
N HIS A 227 4.57 -13.16 -19.25
CA HIS A 227 5.46 -12.97 -18.10
C HIS A 227 4.93 -13.56 -16.79
N ASP A 228 3.65 -13.91 -16.69
CA ASP A 228 3.04 -14.44 -15.46
C ASP A 228 3.33 -13.54 -14.23
N VAL A 229 2.93 -12.27 -14.35
CA VAL A 229 3.20 -11.19 -13.37
C VAL A 229 1.91 -10.51 -12.89
N TYR A 230 0.78 -11.20 -13.01
CA TYR A 230 -0.52 -10.71 -12.56
C TYR A 230 -0.58 -10.41 -11.05
N ASP A 231 0.30 -11.05 -10.26
CA ASP A 231 0.46 -10.83 -8.82
C ASP A 231 1.30 -9.59 -8.47
N GLN A 232 1.82 -8.86 -9.46
CA GLN A 232 2.68 -7.68 -9.27
C GLN A 232 2.20 -6.44 -10.05
N VAL A 233 1.15 -6.53 -10.86
CA VAL A 233 0.77 -5.45 -11.79
C VAL A 233 -0.55 -4.77 -11.41
N VAL A 234 -0.53 -3.44 -11.40
CA VAL A 234 -1.70 -2.59 -11.26
C VAL A 234 -1.61 -1.45 -12.28
N VAL A 235 -2.74 -0.95 -12.76
CA VAL A 235 -2.78 0.04 -13.85
C VAL A 235 -3.44 1.34 -13.41
N ILE A 236 -2.93 2.48 -13.85
CA ILE A 236 -3.51 3.80 -13.61
C ILE A 236 -3.66 4.56 -14.92
N SER A 237 -4.60 5.49 -14.98
CA SER A 237 -4.73 6.38 -16.14
C SER A 237 -5.65 7.57 -15.84
N PHE A 238 -5.38 8.70 -16.50
CA PHE A 238 -6.35 9.80 -16.64
C PHE A 238 -7.41 9.51 -17.71
N ASN A 239 -7.14 8.54 -18.59
CA ASN A 239 -7.99 8.21 -19.73
C ASN A 239 -9.08 7.20 -19.31
N GLY A 240 -10.26 7.72 -18.96
CA GLY A 240 -11.43 6.92 -18.60
C GLY A 240 -11.77 5.80 -19.61
N PRO A 241 -11.81 6.08 -20.93
CA PRO A 241 -11.97 5.03 -21.95
C PRO A 241 -10.95 3.88 -21.85
N GLN A 242 -9.67 4.15 -21.58
CA GLN A 242 -8.67 3.09 -21.39
C GLN A 242 -8.96 2.27 -20.12
N LEU A 243 -9.39 2.91 -19.03
CA LEU A 243 -9.81 2.19 -17.81
C LEU A 243 -11.02 1.27 -18.06
N LEU A 244 -12.00 1.73 -18.84
CA LEU A 244 -13.13 0.88 -19.24
C LEU A 244 -12.68 -0.27 -20.14
N LYS A 245 -11.69 -0.05 -21.01
CA LYS A 245 -11.13 -1.11 -21.85
C LYS A 245 -10.35 -2.14 -21.03
N MET A 246 -9.59 -1.70 -20.02
CA MET A 246 -8.94 -2.58 -19.05
C MET A 246 -9.95 -3.52 -18.38
N LYS A 247 -11.11 -3.01 -17.94
CA LYS A 247 -12.17 -3.86 -17.37
C LYS A 247 -12.64 -4.96 -18.31
N ASN A 248 -12.71 -4.68 -19.61
CA ASN A 248 -13.24 -5.64 -20.57
C ASN A 248 -12.21 -6.71 -20.97
N ILE A 249 -10.92 -6.34 -21.05
CA ILE A 249 -9.87 -7.20 -21.61
C ILE A 249 -9.01 -7.85 -20.51
N LEU A 250 -8.79 -7.12 -19.42
CA LEU A 250 -7.99 -7.49 -18.25
C LEU A 250 -8.80 -7.29 -16.96
N PRO A 251 -10.00 -7.88 -16.83
CA PRO A 251 -10.89 -7.66 -15.68
C PRO A 251 -10.26 -8.03 -14.34
N GLY A 252 -9.24 -8.90 -14.32
CA GLY A 252 -8.54 -9.28 -13.10
C GLY A 252 -7.49 -8.29 -12.60
N VAL A 253 -7.04 -7.35 -13.44
CA VAL A 253 -6.00 -6.37 -13.08
C VAL A 253 -6.66 -5.14 -12.43
N SER A 254 -6.19 -4.79 -11.24
CA SER A 254 -6.72 -3.62 -10.55
C SER A 254 -6.34 -2.32 -11.25
N THR A 255 -7.31 -1.39 -11.30
CA THR A 255 -7.11 -0.05 -11.86
C THR A 255 -7.20 1.06 -10.81
N GLY A 256 -6.54 2.18 -11.07
CA GLY A 256 -6.67 3.45 -10.35
C GLY A 256 -7.00 4.60 -11.29
N PHE A 257 -7.95 5.46 -10.89
CA PHE A 257 -8.33 6.62 -11.71
C PHE A 257 -7.53 7.85 -11.29
N LEU A 258 -6.70 8.35 -12.22
CA LEU A 258 -5.93 9.56 -12.02
C LEU A 258 -6.79 10.79 -12.28
N THR A 259 -6.81 11.71 -11.33
CA THR A 259 -7.62 12.92 -11.42
C THR A 259 -7.13 14.00 -10.46
N ASN A 260 -7.82 15.13 -10.38
CA ASN A 260 -7.59 16.14 -9.36
C ASN A 260 -8.51 15.90 -8.16
N THR A 261 -8.08 16.36 -6.99
CA THR A 261 -8.96 16.39 -5.83
C THR A 261 -10.13 17.34 -6.09
N PRO A 262 -11.39 16.91 -5.87
CA PRO A 262 -12.54 17.79 -6.01
C PRO A 262 -12.45 18.97 -5.02
N THR A 263 -12.71 20.18 -5.51
CA THR A 263 -12.62 21.44 -4.74
C THR A 263 -13.99 22.02 -4.40
N ALA A 264 -15.05 21.19 -4.31
CA ALA A 264 -16.39 21.68 -3.98
C ALA A 264 -16.49 22.23 -2.54
N GLU A 265 -17.58 22.95 -2.27
CA GLU A 265 -17.84 23.72 -1.05
C GLU A 265 -17.80 22.92 0.28
N SER A 266 -17.96 21.59 0.28
CA SER A 266 -17.90 20.77 1.50
C SER A 266 -17.36 19.34 1.30
N ASP A 267 -16.79 18.77 2.37
CA ASP A 267 -16.20 17.41 2.35
C ASP A 267 -17.21 16.31 1.98
N ILE A 268 -18.49 16.46 2.34
CA ILE A 268 -19.54 15.48 1.97
C ILE A 268 -19.81 15.48 0.45
N VAL A 269 -19.81 16.66 -0.18
CA VAL A 269 -19.98 16.78 -1.63
C VAL A 269 -18.76 16.22 -2.35
N ASN A 270 -17.55 16.55 -1.87
CA ASN A 270 -16.31 16.00 -2.41
C ASN A 270 -16.25 14.47 -2.25
N THR A 271 -16.70 13.93 -1.12
CA THR A 271 -16.80 12.48 -0.89
C THR A 271 -17.71 11.81 -1.92
N ARG A 272 -18.88 12.40 -2.23
CA ARG A 272 -19.78 11.86 -3.27
C ARG A 272 -19.11 11.85 -4.65
N ARG A 273 -18.44 12.94 -5.03
CA ARG A 273 -17.70 13.02 -6.31
C ARG A 273 -16.60 11.97 -6.40
N ILE A 274 -15.88 11.71 -5.31
CA ILE A 274 -14.87 10.64 -5.23
C ILE A 274 -15.51 9.26 -5.44
N LEU A 275 -16.66 9.00 -4.81
CA LEU A 275 -17.38 7.74 -4.99
C LEU A 275 -17.88 7.57 -6.42
N ASP A 276 -18.45 8.61 -7.01
CA ASP A 276 -18.95 8.56 -8.39
C ASP A 276 -17.81 8.27 -9.38
N ALA A 277 -16.68 8.97 -9.24
CA ALA A 277 -15.50 8.78 -10.06
C ALA A 277 -14.93 7.35 -9.94
N THR A 278 -14.78 6.85 -8.71
CA THR A 278 -14.22 5.50 -8.48
C THR A 278 -15.19 4.37 -8.85
N GLN A 279 -16.50 4.59 -8.75
CA GLN A 279 -17.52 3.62 -9.14
C GLN A 279 -17.59 3.50 -10.66
N GLN A 280 -17.58 4.62 -11.38
CA GLN A 280 -17.60 4.65 -12.85
C GLN A 280 -16.49 3.77 -13.44
N TYR A 281 -15.29 3.82 -12.85
CA TYR A 281 -14.12 3.08 -13.35
C TYR A 281 -13.73 1.86 -12.52
N SER A 282 -14.54 1.45 -11.53
CA SER A 282 -14.22 0.36 -10.59
C SER A 282 -12.73 0.39 -10.21
N SER A 283 -12.29 1.54 -9.71
CA SER A 283 -10.88 1.87 -9.58
C SER A 283 -10.56 2.43 -8.20
N THR A 284 -9.30 2.47 -7.80
CA THR A 284 -8.89 3.33 -6.68
C THR A 284 -8.97 4.81 -7.05
N PHE A 285 -8.86 5.70 -6.06
CA PHE A 285 -8.81 7.14 -6.28
C PHE A 285 -7.37 7.62 -6.22
N ASN A 286 -6.85 8.17 -7.33
CA ASN A 286 -5.43 8.52 -7.46
C ASN A 286 -5.31 10.03 -7.78
N PRO A 287 -5.56 10.90 -6.80
CA PRO A 287 -5.63 12.34 -7.03
C PRO A 287 -4.26 13.04 -7.01
N SER A 288 -4.18 14.27 -7.52
CA SER A 288 -3.15 15.19 -7.03
C SER A 288 -3.27 15.34 -5.51
N TYR A 289 -2.15 15.35 -4.77
CA TYR A 289 -2.18 15.52 -3.30
C TYR A 289 -2.80 16.86 -2.86
N ASN A 290 -2.79 17.87 -3.74
CA ASN A 290 -3.34 19.19 -3.49
C ASN A 290 -4.82 19.11 -3.13
N GLY A 291 -5.23 19.80 -2.05
CA GLY A 291 -6.61 19.84 -1.58
C GLY A 291 -7.08 18.64 -0.77
N LEU A 292 -6.25 17.60 -0.58
CA LEU A 292 -6.63 16.43 0.25
C LEU A 292 -6.49 16.74 1.74
N SER A 293 -7.63 16.96 2.38
CA SER A 293 -7.74 16.99 3.84
C SER A 293 -7.84 15.57 4.42
N THR A 294 -7.37 15.39 5.66
CA THR A 294 -7.52 14.12 6.37
C THR A 294 -8.99 13.78 6.61
N ASN A 295 -9.84 14.79 6.83
CA ASN A 295 -11.28 14.58 7.03
C ASN A 295 -11.97 14.04 5.78
N LEU A 296 -11.71 14.64 4.62
CA LEU A 296 -12.22 14.16 3.33
C LEU A 296 -11.77 12.72 3.06
N MET A 297 -10.49 12.43 3.29
CA MET A 297 -9.97 11.07 3.16
C MET A 297 -10.71 10.10 4.07
N ASN A 298 -10.88 10.41 5.35
CA ASN A 298 -11.56 9.53 6.30
C ASN A 298 -13.01 9.24 5.89
N MET A 299 -13.77 10.28 5.49
CA MET A 299 -15.15 10.11 5.03
C MET A 299 -15.27 9.15 3.83
N ALA A 300 -14.30 9.17 2.91
CA ALA A 300 -14.28 8.25 1.77
C ALA A 300 -13.71 6.86 2.14
N LYS A 301 -12.71 6.79 3.03
CA LYS A 301 -12.11 5.54 3.53
C LYS A 301 -13.15 4.66 4.23
N ASP A 302 -14.05 5.25 5.02
CA ASP A 302 -15.16 4.56 5.68
C ASP A 302 -16.12 3.87 4.70
N ARG A 303 -16.06 4.25 3.41
CA ARG A 303 -16.85 3.68 2.30
C ARG A 303 -16.00 2.79 1.39
N GLY A 304 -14.81 2.40 1.86
CA GLY A 304 -13.90 1.50 1.16
C GLY A 304 -13.16 2.13 -0.03
N VAL A 305 -12.97 3.45 -0.04
CA VAL A 305 -12.11 4.13 -1.01
C VAL A 305 -10.68 4.17 -0.51
N THR A 306 -9.73 3.78 -1.35
CA THR A 306 -8.30 3.93 -1.11
C THR A 306 -7.73 5.09 -1.93
N PHE A 307 -6.71 5.75 -1.38
CA PHE A 307 -6.11 6.96 -1.92
C PHE A 307 -4.65 6.73 -2.27
N TRP A 308 -4.27 7.15 -3.48
CA TRP A 308 -2.92 7.01 -4.03
C TRP A 308 -2.45 8.34 -4.63
N PRO A 309 -2.23 9.37 -3.80
CA PRO A 309 -1.90 10.70 -4.28
C PRO A 309 -0.52 10.82 -4.91
N TRP A 310 -0.43 11.73 -5.88
CA TRP A 310 0.78 12.08 -6.61
C TRP A 310 0.93 13.62 -6.70
N THR A 311 2.11 14.17 -7.00
CA THR A 311 3.44 13.60 -6.79
C THR A 311 4.09 14.38 -5.65
N PHE A 312 4.58 13.70 -4.63
CA PHE A 312 5.35 14.35 -3.57
C PHE A 312 6.78 14.59 -4.06
N ARG A 313 7.25 15.82 -3.85
CA ARG A 313 8.59 16.29 -4.18
C ARG A 313 9.20 16.98 -2.97
N THR A 314 9.31 18.31 -3.02
CA THR A 314 9.86 19.15 -1.95
C THR A 314 8.87 19.39 -0.81
N ASN A 315 7.61 19.00 -0.96
CA ASN A 315 6.53 19.14 0.02
C ASN A 315 6.56 18.06 1.11
N LYS A 316 7.68 17.94 1.84
CA LYS A 316 7.89 16.92 2.89
C LYS A 316 6.84 16.96 4.00
N ALA A 317 6.35 18.14 4.37
CA ALA A 317 5.30 18.27 5.38
C ALA A 317 3.98 17.59 4.95
N ASP A 318 3.59 17.71 3.68
CA ASP A 318 2.40 17.01 3.16
C ASP A 318 2.62 15.50 3.05
N PHE A 319 3.82 15.08 2.62
CA PHE A 319 4.20 13.66 2.60
C PHE A 319 4.08 13.06 4.01
N ASN A 320 4.71 13.69 5.02
CA ASN A 320 4.68 13.23 6.40
C ASN A 320 3.27 13.23 6.98
N ARG A 321 2.49 14.30 6.75
CA ARG A 321 1.10 14.40 7.17
C ARG A 321 0.25 13.26 6.59
N MET A 322 0.38 12.97 5.29
CA MET A 322 -0.41 11.93 4.63
C MET A 322 0.06 10.51 4.99
N TYR A 323 1.36 10.33 5.22
CA TYR A 323 1.91 9.08 5.74
C TYR A 323 1.35 8.78 7.13
N ILE A 324 1.42 9.76 8.05
CA ILE A 324 0.90 9.64 9.42
C ILE A 324 -0.63 9.45 9.43
N ALA A 325 -1.35 10.06 8.48
CA ALA A 325 -2.79 9.86 8.31
C ALA A 325 -3.18 8.46 7.76
N GLY A 326 -2.21 7.56 7.55
CA GLY A 326 -2.46 6.22 7.05
C GLY A 326 -3.08 6.22 5.65
N THR A 327 -2.52 7.02 4.74
CA THR A 327 -2.86 6.98 3.30
C THR A 327 -2.41 5.63 2.72
N HIS A 328 -3.05 5.14 1.65
CA HIS A 328 -2.80 3.77 1.16
C HIS A 328 -1.50 3.66 0.38
N GLY A 329 -1.21 4.65 -0.46
CA GLY A 329 0.10 4.80 -1.10
C GLY A 329 0.46 6.26 -1.32
N LEU A 330 1.73 6.52 -1.60
CA LEU A 330 2.29 7.85 -1.85
C LEU A 330 3.27 7.75 -3.02
N THR A 331 2.99 8.47 -4.11
CA THR A 331 3.88 8.53 -5.29
C THR A 331 4.84 9.71 -5.16
N THR A 332 6.14 9.44 -5.18
CA THR A 332 7.19 10.43 -4.90
C THR A 332 8.42 10.28 -5.79
N ASP A 333 9.07 11.40 -6.11
CA ASP A 333 10.38 11.41 -6.78
C ASP A 333 11.53 11.05 -5.82
N TYR A 334 11.26 11.01 -4.51
CA TYR A 334 12.23 10.91 -3.42
C TYR A 334 11.93 9.72 -2.50
N ALA A 335 11.74 8.52 -3.07
CA ALA A 335 11.37 7.32 -2.28
C ALA A 335 12.36 7.00 -1.14
N TYR A 336 13.62 7.45 -1.27
CA TYR A 336 14.63 7.30 -0.22
C TYR A 336 14.32 8.06 1.08
N ASP A 337 13.47 9.09 1.05
CA ASP A 337 13.07 9.82 2.26
C ASP A 337 12.33 8.90 3.26
N ALA A 338 11.73 7.81 2.78
CA ALA A 338 11.05 6.82 3.62
C ALA A 338 11.92 5.62 3.98
N SER A 339 13.13 5.45 3.45
CA SER A 339 13.94 4.23 3.57
C SER A 339 14.14 3.75 5.01
N ASP A 340 14.36 4.68 5.94
CA ASP A 340 14.66 4.40 7.35
C ASP A 340 13.41 4.34 8.24
N PHE A 341 12.22 4.58 7.67
CA PHE A 341 10.97 4.51 8.41
C PHE A 341 10.79 3.13 8.99
N VAL A 342 10.55 3.04 10.30
CA VAL A 342 10.32 1.75 10.97
C VAL A 342 8.87 1.33 10.72
N VAL A 343 8.69 0.29 9.91
CA VAL A 343 7.37 -0.13 9.42
C VAL A 343 6.86 -1.42 10.03
N LYS A 344 7.73 -2.21 10.68
CA LYS A 344 7.35 -3.49 11.29
C LYS A 344 8.19 -3.79 12.53
N LEU A 345 7.54 -4.44 13.50
CA LEU A 345 8.18 -5.05 14.65
C LEU A 345 8.07 -6.57 14.54
N LYS A 346 9.17 -7.27 14.82
CA LYS A 346 9.19 -8.71 15.01
C LYS A 346 9.50 -9.01 16.47
N VAL A 347 8.58 -9.70 17.12
CA VAL A 347 8.62 -10.00 18.56
C VAL A 347 8.33 -11.47 18.78
N PRO A 348 8.84 -12.08 19.87
CA PRO A 348 8.47 -13.43 20.24
C PRO A 348 6.97 -13.54 20.54
N ALA A 349 6.36 -14.70 20.28
CA ALA A 349 4.95 -14.93 20.58
C ALA A 349 4.66 -14.98 22.09
N GLN A 350 5.65 -15.36 22.88
CA GLN A 350 5.57 -15.47 24.33
C GLN A 350 6.89 -15.02 24.99
N VAL A 351 6.80 -14.44 26.18
CA VAL A 351 7.93 -14.05 27.02
C VAL A 351 7.65 -14.41 28.48
N ASN A 352 8.71 -14.48 29.29
CA ASN A 352 8.59 -14.60 30.74
C ASN A 352 8.90 -13.25 31.40
N ALA A 353 8.18 -12.92 32.47
CA ALA A 353 8.43 -11.74 33.30
C ALA A 353 8.42 -12.13 34.77
N SER A 354 9.20 -11.41 35.60
CA SER A 354 9.23 -11.64 37.05
C SER A 354 8.30 -10.70 37.78
N ILE A 355 7.66 -11.18 38.85
CA ILE A 355 6.85 -10.35 39.74
C ILE A 355 7.64 -9.14 40.25
N GLY A 356 7.00 -7.97 40.25
CA GLY A 356 7.55 -6.71 40.74
C GLY A 356 8.66 -6.13 39.86
N LYS A 357 8.98 -6.75 38.72
CA LYS A 357 9.97 -6.23 37.77
C LYS A 357 9.28 -5.61 36.56
N PRO A 358 9.83 -4.49 36.03
CA PRO A 358 9.33 -3.92 34.80
C PRO A 358 9.51 -4.88 33.61
N VAL A 359 8.45 -5.03 32.83
CA VAL A 359 8.46 -5.88 31.63
C VAL A 359 9.21 -5.18 30.52
N SER A 360 10.05 -5.94 29.81
CA SER A 360 10.69 -5.54 28.57
C SER A 360 10.73 -6.72 27.62
N ILE A 361 10.53 -6.47 26.32
CA ILE A 361 10.50 -7.49 25.29
C ILE A 361 11.63 -7.20 24.30
N GLN A 362 12.54 -8.15 24.14
CA GLN A 362 13.54 -8.10 23.07
C GLN A 362 12.86 -8.46 21.75
N GLY A 363 13.13 -7.66 20.72
CA GLY A 363 12.61 -7.89 19.37
C GLY A 363 13.49 -7.20 18.33
N GLU A 364 12.98 -7.15 17.11
CA GLU A 364 13.62 -6.53 15.97
C GLU A 364 12.69 -5.46 15.39
N LYS A 365 13.25 -4.32 14.98
CA LYS A 365 12.58 -3.33 14.14
C LYS A 365 13.06 -3.47 12.71
N ILE A 366 12.14 -3.35 11.76
CA ILE A 366 12.39 -3.47 10.32
C ILE A 366 12.04 -2.15 9.65
N THR A 367 12.97 -1.59 8.88
CA THR A 367 12.75 -0.35 8.13
C THR A 367 12.04 -0.60 6.79
N GLN A 368 11.60 0.47 6.13
CA GLN A 368 10.99 0.42 4.80
C GLN A 368 11.88 -0.29 3.77
N LYS A 369 13.19 -0.02 3.76
CA LYS A 369 14.17 -0.73 2.90
C LYS A 369 14.57 -2.13 3.41
N GLY A 370 13.91 -2.63 4.46
CA GLY A 370 14.15 -3.97 5.00
C GLY A 370 15.35 -4.11 5.93
N GLN A 371 15.97 -3.02 6.41
CA GLN A 371 17.04 -3.13 7.40
C GLN A 371 16.49 -3.59 8.75
N VAL A 372 17.12 -4.61 9.31
CA VAL A 372 16.76 -5.20 10.60
C VAL A 372 17.73 -4.73 11.68
N SER A 373 17.19 -4.31 12.83
CA SER A 373 18.01 -3.99 14.00
C SER A 373 17.29 -4.39 15.29
N ASN A 374 18.07 -4.77 16.31
CA ASN A 374 17.53 -5.15 17.61
C ASN A 374 16.91 -3.95 18.34
N VAL A 375 15.85 -4.19 19.09
CA VAL A 375 15.19 -3.19 19.92
C VAL A 375 14.67 -3.83 21.21
N THR A 376 14.86 -3.13 22.32
CA THR A 376 14.21 -3.46 23.60
C THR A 376 12.92 -2.64 23.72
N LEU A 377 11.78 -3.32 23.73
CA LEU A 377 10.46 -2.72 23.80
C LEU A 377 9.99 -2.69 25.25
N SER A 378 9.97 -1.49 25.84
CA SER A 378 9.46 -1.23 27.19
C SER A 378 8.07 -0.59 27.19
N GLN A 379 7.63 -0.09 26.03
CA GLN A 379 6.32 0.53 25.81
C GLN A 379 5.34 -0.48 25.26
N MET A 380 4.23 -0.72 25.94
CA MET A 380 3.25 -1.70 25.48
C MET A 380 1.84 -1.36 25.93
N LEU A 381 0.87 -1.71 25.09
CA LEU A 381 -0.55 -1.70 25.46
C LEU A 381 -0.86 -3.01 26.19
N LEU A 382 -1.44 -2.93 27.37
CA LEU A 382 -2.01 -4.11 28.05
C LEU A 382 -3.40 -4.39 27.46
N LEU A 383 -3.62 -5.63 27.00
CA LEU A 383 -4.97 -6.10 26.68
C LEU A 383 -5.68 -6.50 27.98
N PRO A 384 -7.02 -6.43 28.06
CA PRO A 384 -7.77 -6.81 29.25
C PRO A 384 -7.27 -8.13 29.85
N THR A 385 -6.81 -8.08 31.11
CA THR A 385 -6.27 -9.20 31.88
C THR A 385 -6.89 -9.20 33.27
N SER A 386 -6.99 -10.36 33.90
CA SER A 386 -7.55 -10.54 35.24
C SER A 386 -6.54 -10.28 36.38
N GLY A 387 -5.25 -10.09 36.07
CA GLY A 387 -4.18 -9.91 37.07
C GLY A 387 -3.93 -8.45 37.48
N LYS A 388 -3.43 -8.25 38.71
CA LYS A 388 -3.00 -6.92 39.18
C LYS A 388 -1.69 -6.48 38.51
N TYR A 389 -1.67 -5.25 38.04
CA TYR A 389 -0.52 -4.63 37.40
C TYR A 389 -0.37 -3.16 37.83
N SER A 390 0.82 -2.62 37.64
CA SER A 390 1.09 -1.19 37.70
C SER A 390 1.75 -0.72 36.41
N GLN A 391 1.55 0.54 36.06
CA GLN A 391 2.19 1.19 34.92
C GLN A 391 2.85 2.48 35.40
N ASN A 392 4.14 2.66 35.11
CA ASN A 392 4.84 3.90 35.48
C ASN A 392 4.49 5.06 34.52
N ALA A 393 4.94 6.28 34.83
CA ALA A 393 4.69 7.48 34.01
C ALA A 393 5.24 7.34 32.58
N GLN A 394 6.26 6.52 32.39
CA GLN A 394 6.82 6.19 31.09
C GLN A 394 6.02 5.11 30.36
N GLY A 395 4.96 4.53 30.92
CA GLY A 395 4.14 3.53 30.26
C GLY A 395 4.65 2.07 30.39
N GLN A 396 5.66 1.83 31.22
CA GLN A 396 6.22 0.49 31.44
C GLN A 396 5.39 -0.30 32.46
N LEU A 397 5.03 -1.54 32.10
CA LEU A 397 4.21 -2.41 32.93
C LEU A 397 5.04 -3.22 33.94
N SER A 398 4.49 -3.46 35.12
CA SER A 398 4.96 -4.44 36.09
C SER A 398 3.77 -5.23 36.64
N PHE A 399 3.94 -6.51 36.92
CA PHE A 399 2.90 -7.38 37.47
C PHE A 399 3.20 -7.72 38.93
N SER A 400 2.17 -7.75 39.79
CA SER A 400 2.34 -8.02 41.23
C SER A 400 1.99 -9.45 41.64
N GLU A 401 1.50 -10.28 40.71
CA GLU A 401 1.00 -11.63 40.98
C GLU A 401 1.40 -12.57 39.83
N LYS A 402 1.53 -13.88 40.09
CA LYS A 402 1.77 -14.87 39.04
C LYS A 402 0.55 -14.96 38.13
N GLY A 403 0.76 -15.17 36.84
CA GLY A 403 -0.35 -15.30 35.91
C GLY A 403 0.06 -15.17 34.45
N THR A 404 -0.95 -15.05 33.59
CA THR A 404 -0.77 -14.79 32.15
C THR A 404 -1.37 -13.44 31.81
N ALA A 405 -0.62 -12.62 31.10
CA ALA A 405 -1.10 -11.37 30.53
C ALA A 405 -0.83 -11.33 29.02
N TYR A 406 -1.56 -10.47 28.30
CA TYR A 406 -1.30 -10.23 26.89
C TYR A 406 -1.02 -8.75 26.67
N VAL A 407 0.07 -8.48 25.98
CA VAL A 407 0.51 -7.10 25.68
C VAL A 407 0.73 -6.93 24.19
N MET A 408 0.53 -5.72 23.69
CA MET A 408 0.95 -5.31 22.36
C MET A 408 2.15 -4.37 22.50
N PRO A 409 3.38 -4.85 22.27
CA PRO A 409 4.58 -4.01 22.24
C PRO A 409 4.44 -2.90 21.19
N SER A 410 4.94 -1.71 21.50
CA SER A 410 4.84 -0.55 20.63
C SER A 410 6.19 0.13 20.43
N TYR A 411 6.33 0.80 19.28
CA TYR A 411 7.49 1.62 18.96
C TYR A 411 7.03 2.91 18.30
N THR A 412 7.52 4.05 18.79
CA THR A 412 7.26 5.37 18.20
C THR A 412 8.46 5.76 17.33
N TYR A 413 8.20 5.99 16.05
CA TYR A 413 9.20 6.46 15.09
C TYR A 413 9.03 7.96 14.86
N ASN A 414 10.13 8.71 14.99
CA ASN A 414 10.18 10.15 14.69
C ASN A 414 10.68 10.30 13.25
N ILE A 415 9.81 10.77 12.36
CA ILE A 415 10.20 11.12 10.98
C ILE A 415 11.07 12.38 11.00
N ASP A 416 10.62 13.38 11.77
CA ASP A 416 11.33 14.63 12.03
C ASP A 416 11.00 15.12 13.45
N THR A 417 11.37 16.35 13.79
CA THR A 417 11.14 16.96 15.11
C THR A 417 9.66 17.22 15.44
N THR A 418 8.77 17.19 14.43
CA THR A 418 7.35 17.52 14.50
C THR A 418 6.42 16.38 14.10
N SER A 419 6.95 15.38 13.39
CA SER A 419 6.20 14.31 12.75
C SER A 419 6.62 12.95 13.33
N GLN A 420 5.70 12.29 14.02
CA GLN A 420 5.92 10.95 14.57
C GLN A 420 4.67 10.07 14.42
N TYR A 421 4.88 8.76 14.37
CA TYR A 421 3.82 7.76 14.41
C TYR A 421 4.22 6.58 15.30
N THR A 422 3.22 5.82 15.75
CA THR A 422 3.42 4.61 16.56
C THR A 422 2.99 3.38 15.77
N ILE A 423 3.78 2.31 15.86
CA ILE A 423 3.37 0.98 15.40
C ILE A 423 3.26 0.03 16.59
N TYR A 424 2.37 -0.96 16.46
CA TYR A 424 2.19 -2.02 17.44
C TYR A 424 2.51 -3.37 16.83
N ALA A 425 3.19 -4.23 17.58
CA ALA A 425 3.34 -5.64 17.25
C ALA A 425 2.05 -6.41 17.58
N PRO A 426 1.84 -7.60 16.99
CA PRO A 426 0.77 -8.51 17.40
C PRO A 426 0.85 -8.87 18.90
N PRO A 427 -0.26 -9.34 19.50
CA PRO A 427 -0.28 -9.72 20.91
C PRO A 427 0.78 -10.76 21.30
N VAL A 428 1.53 -10.44 22.34
CA VAL A 428 2.54 -11.28 22.99
C VAL A 428 1.99 -11.76 24.32
N GLN A 429 2.09 -13.07 24.57
CA GLN A 429 1.77 -13.65 25.87
C GLN A 429 2.92 -13.40 26.85
N VAL A 430 2.62 -12.90 28.04
CA VAL A 430 3.57 -12.69 29.13
C VAL A 430 3.24 -13.68 30.24
N ASN A 431 4.14 -14.63 30.48
CA ASN A 431 4.05 -15.57 31.60
C ASN A 431 4.75 -14.93 32.81
N VAL A 432 3.98 -14.53 33.82
CA VAL A 432 4.48 -13.86 35.02
C VAL A 432 4.81 -14.89 36.11
N GLN A 433 6.06 -14.91 36.55
CA GLN A 433 6.61 -15.89 37.49
C GLN A 433 7.22 -15.28 38.76
#